data_AF-A0A2S7WL05-F1
#
_entry.id   AF-A0A2S7WL05-F1
#
_cell.length_a   1.000
_cell.length_b   1.000
_cell.length_c   1.000
_cell.angle_alpha   90.00
_cell.angle_beta   90.00
_cell.angle_gamma   90.00
#
_symmetry.space_group_name_H-M   'P 1'
#
loop_
_entity.id
_entity.type
_entity.pdbx_description
1 polymer ?
#
loop_
_entity_poly.entity_id
_entity_poly.type
_entity_poly.pdbx_seq_one_letter_code
_entity_poly.pdbx_strand_id
1 'polypeptide(L)'
;MKKLNLKTDVKYKMIIVVISLLIFISILSYQFTDSNFYIISTIIGILSIIAIIISVTGLIKSIKNFNHPRSKRRFFLYFIVGFLVCALLYFIIANIVDALEYLT
;
A
#
# COMPACT_ATOMS: atom_id res chain seq x y z
N MET A 1 32.18 17.07 -4.54
CA MET A 1 31.35 15.96 -3.99
C MET A 1 30.01 16.50 -3.54
N LYS A 2 28.91 16.06 -4.18
CA LYS A 2 27.55 16.55 -3.90
C LYS A 2 27.10 15.99 -2.54
N LYS A 3 26.93 16.84 -1.53
CA LYS A 3 26.44 16.43 -0.19
C LYS A 3 25.02 15.87 -0.35
N LEU A 4 24.88 14.55 -0.31
CA LEU A 4 23.59 13.87 -0.28
C LEU A 4 22.84 14.34 0.98
N ASN A 5 21.78 15.10 0.79
CA ASN A 5 20.91 15.58 1.85
C ASN A 5 20.09 14.41 2.41
N LEU A 6 20.70 13.68 3.36
CA LEU A 6 20.21 12.44 3.99
C LEU A 6 18.74 12.50 4.46
N LYS A 7 18.23 13.69 4.80
CA LYS A 7 16.84 13.88 5.28
C LYS A 7 15.79 13.58 4.21
N THR A 8 16.13 13.76 2.94
CA THR A 8 15.21 13.53 1.81
C THR A 8 15.20 12.05 1.41
N ASP A 9 16.36 11.40 1.42
CA ASP A 9 16.51 9.97 1.07
C ASP A 9 15.76 9.04 2.03
N VAL A 10 15.68 9.39 3.32
CA VAL A 10 14.96 8.58 4.32
C VAL A 10 13.46 8.50 4.02
N LYS A 11 12.85 9.56 3.46
CA LYS A 11 11.41 9.55 3.13
C LYS A 11 11.08 8.59 1.99
N TYR A 12 11.91 8.60 0.93
CA TYR A 12 11.74 7.68 -0.19
C TYR A 12 12.05 6.23 0.19
N LYS A 13 13.04 6.00 1.04
CA LYS A 13 13.34 4.65 1.57
C LYS A 13 12.15 4.02 2.28
N MET A 14 11.41 4.78 3.10
CA MET A 14 10.24 4.25 3.82
C MET A 14 9.11 3.84 2.87
N ILE A 15 8.87 4.60 1.80
CA ILE A 15 7.86 4.26 0.78
C ILE A 15 8.26 2.97 0.06
N ILE A 16 9.53 2.85 -0.35
CA ILE A 16 10.05 1.66 -1.02
C ILE A 16 9.93 0.42 -0.10
N VAL A 17 10.22 0.57 1.20
CA VAL A 17 10.06 -0.51 2.19
C VAL A 17 8.61 -0.97 2.29
N VAL A 18 7.65 -0.05 2.36
CA VAL A 18 6.21 -0.40 2.43
C VAL A 18 5.75 -1.09 1.13
N ILE A 19 6.15 -0.57 -0.04
CA ILE A 19 5.83 -1.21 -1.33
C ILE A 19 6.42 -2.62 -1.42
N SER A 20 7.68 -2.79 -1.01
CA SER A 20 8.34 -4.10 -1.00
C SER A 20 7.65 -5.08 -0.05
N LEU A 21 7.20 -4.62 1.12
CA LEU A 21 6.42 -5.41 2.08
C LEU A 21 5.09 -5.87 1.46
N LEU A 22 4.37 -4.97 0.79
CA LEU A 22 3.10 -5.28 0.14
C LEU A 22 3.27 -6.30 -0.98
N ILE A 23 4.28 -6.12 -1.84
CA ILE A 23 4.59 -7.09 -2.91
C ILE A 23 4.93 -8.46 -2.31
N PHE A 24 5.72 -8.49 -1.23
CA PHE A 24 6.10 -9.73 -0.57
C PHE A 24 4.88 -10.45 0.04
N ILE A 25 3.96 -9.71 0.66
CA ILE A 25 2.67 -10.24 1.14
C ILE A 25 1.85 -10.81 -0.02
N SER A 26 1.77 -10.12 -1.16
CA SER A 26 1.04 -10.62 -2.34
C SER A 26 1.62 -11.92 -2.89
N ILE A 27 2.96 -12.04 -2.95
CA ILE A 27 3.63 -13.27 -3.41
C ILE A 27 3.37 -14.43 -2.45
N LEU A 28 3.48 -14.20 -1.13
CA LEU A 28 3.15 -15.19 -0.11
C LEU A 28 1.69 -15.63 -0.20
N SER A 29 0.78 -14.68 -0.44
CA SER A 29 -0.64 -14.96 -0.61
C SER A 29 -0.96 -15.73 -1.89
N TYR A 30 -0.07 -15.73 -2.90
CA TYR A 30 -0.24 -16.55 -4.10
C TYR A 30 0.22 -18.00 -3.87
N GLN A 31 1.20 -18.23 -3.00
CA GLN A 31 1.66 -19.58 -2.63
C GLN A 31 0.80 -20.25 -1.55
N PHE A 32 -0.42 -19.74 -1.34
CA PHE A 32 -1.35 -20.23 -0.34
C PHE A 32 -1.85 -21.63 -0.73
N THR A 33 -1.44 -22.64 0.03
CA THR A 33 -1.94 -24.03 -0.07
C THR A 33 -2.47 -24.49 1.28
N ASP A 34 -3.43 -25.42 1.29
CA ASP A 34 -4.07 -25.93 2.51
C ASP A 34 -3.07 -26.48 3.54
N SER A 35 -1.97 -27.08 3.08
CA SER A 35 -0.92 -27.64 3.94
C SER A 35 -0.10 -26.59 4.70
N ASN A 36 0.00 -25.37 4.18
CA ASN A 36 0.85 -24.31 4.74
C ASN A 36 0.05 -23.09 5.21
N PHE A 37 -1.29 -23.17 5.19
CA PHE A 37 -2.23 -22.09 5.49
C PHE A 37 -1.88 -21.33 6.77
N TYR A 38 -1.73 -22.04 7.90
CA TYR A 38 -1.49 -21.41 9.19
C TYR A 38 -0.16 -20.67 9.26
N ILE A 39 0.89 -21.24 8.66
CA ILE A 39 2.23 -20.66 8.68
C ILE A 39 2.25 -19.39 7.81
N ILE A 40 1.75 -19.48 6.57
CA ILE A 40 1.75 -18.36 5.62
C ILE A 40 0.84 -17.23 6.12
N SER A 41 -0.36 -17.57 6.61
CA SER A 41 -1.30 -16.59 7.18
C SER A 41 -0.71 -15.85 8.39
N THR A 42 0.00 -16.56 9.27
CA THR A 42 0.68 -15.95 10.42
C THR A 42 1.78 -14.98 9.98
N ILE A 43 2.59 -15.36 8.99
CA ILE A 43 3.66 -14.50 8.45
C ILE A 43 3.06 -13.25 7.79
N ILE A 44 2.02 -13.41 6.96
CA ILE A 44 1.30 -12.29 6.35
C ILE A 44 0.72 -11.36 7.41
N GLY A 45 0.13 -11.91 8.48
CA GLY A 45 -0.40 -11.14 9.60
C GLY A 45 0.66 -10.27 10.26
N ILE A 46 1.83 -10.84 10.56
CA ILE A 46 2.95 -10.11 11.18
C ILE A 46 3.46 -9.00 10.24
N LEU A 47 3.69 -9.31 8.96
CA LEU A 47 4.16 -8.34 7.97
C LEU A 47 3.15 -7.19 7.79
N SER A 48 1.86 -7.51 7.83
CA SER A 48 0.78 -6.51 7.73
C SER A 48 0.78 -5.56 8.93
N ILE A 49 0.96 -6.08 10.14
CA ILE A 49 1.08 -5.25 11.36
C ILE A 49 2.27 -4.29 11.24
N ILE A 50 3.43 -4.77 10.78
CA ILE A 50 4.62 -3.94 10.57
C ILE A 50 4.34 -2.83 9.54
N ALA A 51 3.71 -3.17 8.43
CA ALA A 51 3.34 -2.20 7.39
C ALA A 51 2.36 -1.14 7.92
N ILE A 52 1.38 -1.55 8.75
CA ILE A 52 0.43 -0.63 9.39
C ILE A 52 1.16 0.33 10.33
N ILE A 53 2.04 -0.16 11.21
CA ILE A 53 2.79 0.68 12.15
C ILE A 53 3.61 1.74 11.41
N ILE A 54 4.32 1.34 10.35
CA ILE A 54 5.12 2.25 9.52
C ILE A 54 4.21 3.30 8.87
N SER A 55 3.09 2.86 8.28
CA SER A 55 2.15 3.73 7.57
C SER A 55 1.47 4.74 8.50
N VAL A 56 1.01 4.31 9.67
CA VAL A 56 0.40 5.17 10.70
C VAL A 56 1.41 6.19 11.22
N THR A 57 2.65 5.77 11.49
CA THR A 57 3.72 6.69 11.93
C THR A 57 4.01 7.76 10.87
N GLY A 58 4.06 7.37 9.60
CA GLY A 58 4.20 8.28 8.46
C GLY A 58 3.03 9.26 8.35
N LEU A 59 1.80 8.75 8.50
CA LEU A 59 0.57 9.53 8.46
C LEU A 59 0.53 10.58 9.58
N ILE A 60 0.76 10.19 10.84
CA ILE A 60 0.78 11.10 11.99
C ILE A 60 1.82 12.21 11.78
N LYS A 61 3.02 11.85 11.28
CA LYS A 61 4.08 12.83 11.00
C LYS A 61 3.71 13.78 9.85
N SER A 62 2.95 13.30 8.87
CA SER A 62 2.44 14.12 7.76
C SER A 62 1.34 15.08 8.24
N ILE A 63 0.39 14.58 9.03
CA ILE A 63 -0.72 15.36 9.61
C ILE A 63 -0.19 16.45 10.56
N LYS A 64 0.82 16.15 11.38
CA LYS A 64 1.44 17.15 12.29
C LYS A 64 2.08 18.34 11.55
N ASN A 65 2.54 18.14 10.32
CA ASN A 65 3.13 19.21 9.50
C ASN A 65 2.12 19.88 8.56
N PHE A 66 0.83 19.59 8.74
CA PHE A 66 -0.23 19.94 7.81
C PHE A 66 -0.88 21.30 8.13
N ASN A 67 -0.04 22.31 8.38
CA ASN A 67 -0.47 23.63 8.84
C ASN A 67 -0.87 24.60 7.71
N HIS A 68 -0.77 24.19 6.43
CA HIS A 68 -1.10 25.06 5.30
C HIS A 68 -2.41 24.70 4.59
N PRO A 69 -3.32 25.66 4.36
CA PRO A 69 -4.63 25.40 3.73
C PRO A 69 -4.51 24.87 2.29
N ARG A 70 -3.49 25.27 1.53
CA ARG A 70 -3.20 24.72 0.19
C ARG A 70 -2.80 23.23 0.22
N SER A 71 -2.16 22.78 1.31
CA SER A 71 -1.76 21.37 1.47
C SER A 71 -2.98 20.47 1.69
N LYS A 72 -3.95 20.94 2.48
CA LYS A 72 -5.22 20.23 2.76
C LYS A 72 -6.01 19.93 1.49
N ARG A 73 -6.18 20.94 0.64
CA ARG A 73 -6.89 20.78 -0.64
C ARG A 73 -6.21 19.76 -1.56
N ARG A 74 -4.87 19.77 -1.64
CA ARG A 74 -4.12 18.83 -2.48
C ARG A 74 -4.21 17.39 -1.98
N PHE A 75 -4.08 17.17 -0.68
CA PHE A 75 -4.23 15.82 -0.11
C PHE A 75 -5.63 15.26 -0.29
N PHE A 76 -6.66 16.07 -0.06
CA PHE A 76 -8.04 15.65 -0.29
C PHE A 76 -8.29 15.31 -1.77
N LEU A 77 -7.74 16.10 -2.70
CA LEU A 77 -7.75 15.78 -4.13
C LEU A 77 -7.06 14.45 -4.44
N TYR A 78 -5.85 14.22 -3.93
CA TYR A 78 -5.16 12.94 -4.14
C TYR A 78 -5.89 11.75 -3.53
N PHE A 79 -6.52 11.95 -2.38
CA PHE A 79 -7.35 10.93 -1.73
C PHE A 79 -8.57 10.57 -2.60
N ILE A 80 -9.30 11.58 -3.11
CA ILE A 80 -10.43 11.36 -4.02
C ILE A 80 -9.98 10.66 -5.29
N VAL A 81 -8.93 11.15 -5.94
CA VAL A 81 -8.42 10.56 -7.19
C VAL A 81 -7.98 9.12 -6.95
N GLY A 82 -7.26 8.84 -5.87
CA GLY A 82 -6.86 7.48 -5.51
C GLY A 82 -8.06 6.56 -5.29
N PHE A 83 -9.06 7.03 -4.54
CA PHE A 83 -10.29 6.28 -4.32
C PHE A 83 -11.01 5.95 -5.65
N LEU A 84 -11.11 6.92 -6.55
CA LEU A 84 -11.78 6.78 -7.84
C LEU A 84 -11.04 5.78 -8.75
N VAL A 85 -9.71 5.83 -8.76
CA VAL A 85 -8.87 4.87 -9.49
C VAL A 85 -9.03 3.45 -8.93
N CYS A 86 -9.05 3.29 -7.61
CA CYS A 86 -9.28 1.98 -6.99
C CYS A 86 -10.67 1.42 -7.33
N ALA A 87 -11.71 2.27 -7.30
CA ALA A 87 -13.06 1.86 -7.69
C ALA A 87 -13.12 1.40 -9.15
N LEU A 88 -12.47 2.14 -10.07
CA LEU A 88 -12.38 1.74 -11.47
C LEU A 88 -11.64 0.41 -11.65
N LEU A 89 -10.52 0.21 -10.96
CA LEU A 89 -9.78 -1.05 -10.99
C LEU A 89 -10.63 -2.22 -10.49
N TYR A 90 -11.39 -2.03 -9.41
CA TYR A 90 -12.31 -3.04 -8.91
C TYR A 90 -13.35 -3.44 -9.97
N PHE A 91 -13.98 -2.47 -10.63
CA PHE A 91 -14.95 -2.76 -11.70
C PHE A 91 -14.31 -3.53 -12.86
N ILE A 92 -13.09 -3.17 -13.27
CA ILE A 92 -12.37 -3.89 -14.33
C ILE A 92 -12.14 -5.35 -13.92
N ILE A 93 -11.63 -5.58 -12.71
CA ILE A 93 -11.35 -6.93 -12.21
C ILE A 93 -12.64 -7.75 -12.11
N ALA A 94 -13.71 -7.18 -11.55
CA ALA A 94 -15.01 -7.85 -11.44
C ALA A 94 -15.53 -8.30 -12.81
N ASN A 95 -15.50 -7.42 -13.82
CA ASN A 95 -15.92 -7.77 -15.17
C ASN A 95 -15.03 -8.84 -15.82
N ILE A 96 -13.73 -8.86 -15.55
CA ILE A 96 -12.83 -9.90 -16.06
C ILE A 96 -13.16 -11.24 -15.41
N VAL A 97 -13.41 -11.27 -14.10
CA VAL A 97 -13.80 -12.49 -13.38
C VAL A 97 -15.12 -13.04 -13.92
N ASP A 98 -16.14 -12.20 -14.06
CA ASP A 98 -17.44 -12.60 -14.62
C ASP A 98 -17.31 -13.13 -16.06
N ALA A 99 -16.46 -12.49 -16.89
CA ALA A 99 -16.22 -12.94 -18.25
C ALA A 99 -15.49 -14.29 -18.31
N LEU A 100 -14.56 -14.55 -17.38
CA LEU A 100 -13.88 -15.84 -17.27
C LEU A 100 -14.84 -16.94 -16.81
N GLU A 101 -15.72 -16.66 -15.84
CA GLU A 101 -16.74 -17.59 -15.40
C GLU A 101 -17.74 -17.93 -16.52
N TYR A 102 -18.02 -16.98 -17.42
CA TYR A 102 -18.85 -17.24 -18.60
C TYR A 102 -18.16 -18.08 -19.69
N LEU A 103 -16.84 -18.15 -19.68
CA LEU A 103 -16.02 -18.87 -20.67
C LEU A 103 -15.62 -20.29 -20.22
N THR A 104 -15.80 -20.63 -18.94
CA THR A 104 -15.37 -21.90 -18.32
C THR A 104 -16.57 -22.75 -17.93
#